data_AF-U9SYJ4-F1
#
_entry.id   AF-U9SYJ4-F1
#
_cell.length_a   1.000
_cell.length_b   1.000
_cell.length_c   1.000
_cell.angle_alpha   90.00
_cell.angle_beta   90.00
_cell.angle_gamma   90.00
#
_symmetry.space_group_name_H-M   'P 1'
#
loop_
_entity.id
_entity.type
_entity.pdbx_description
1 polymer ?
#
loop_
_entity_poly.entity_id
_entity_poly.type
_entity_poly.pdbx_seq_one_letter_code
_entity_poly.pdbx_strand_id
1 'polypeptide(L)'
;MSFISKYTSLFSLNNIFSVGIQIRIRGDTNALQDYKHFFHCADQLTQTYAVPDHKVIYFLITDSEALRNEAVQKLEHVIISGLPIQSNHSHHDHADDVNNAIIENWILSKTDYRIISPGGYGKLAAFHSKQLHTTVSMDYPVFDKQIPDCTKEDAFVTFSKLSSEWSL
;
A
#
# COMPACT_ATOMS: atom_id res chain seq x y z
N MET A 1 -1.74 16.71 12.85
CA MET A 1 -3.10 16.11 12.96
C MET A 1 -4.05 16.45 11.80
N SER A 2 -3.98 17.62 11.15
CA SER A 2 -4.84 17.96 10.00
C SER A 2 -4.76 16.96 8.83
N PHE A 3 -3.55 16.47 8.53
CA PHE A 3 -3.28 15.55 7.43
C PHE A 3 -3.97 14.17 7.59
N ILE A 4 -3.80 13.56 8.78
CA ILE A 4 -4.48 12.34 9.24
C ILE A 4 -6.01 12.47 9.09
N SER A 5 -6.58 13.59 9.52
CA SER A 5 -8.03 13.84 9.43
C SER A 5 -8.50 13.90 7.97
N LYS A 6 -7.74 14.55 7.08
CA LYS A 6 -8.10 14.73 5.67
C LYS A 6 -8.20 13.39 4.92
N TYR A 7 -7.20 12.53 5.02
CA TYR A 7 -7.21 11.24 4.33
C TYR A 7 -8.20 10.25 4.93
N THR A 8 -8.40 10.29 6.24
CA THR A 8 -9.41 9.44 6.89
C THR A 8 -10.81 9.84 6.50
N SER A 9 -11.05 11.15 6.46
CA SER A 9 -12.33 11.68 5.99
C SER A 9 -12.55 11.28 4.54
N LEU A 10 -11.52 11.38 3.68
CA LEU A 10 -11.58 10.94 2.28
C LEU A 10 -11.95 9.45 2.15
N PHE A 11 -11.21 8.55 2.79
CA PHE A 11 -11.49 7.10 2.68
C PHE A 11 -12.75 6.65 3.43
N SER A 12 -13.30 7.47 4.32
CA SER A 12 -14.60 7.21 4.94
C SER A 12 -15.80 7.64 4.09
N LEU A 13 -15.59 8.25 2.91
CA LEU A 13 -16.67 8.63 2.02
C LEU A 13 -17.28 7.40 1.34
N ASN A 14 -18.60 7.25 1.46
CA ASN A 14 -19.33 6.09 0.93
C ASN A 14 -19.25 5.91 -0.60
N ASN A 15 -18.81 6.93 -1.35
CA ASN A 15 -18.68 6.88 -2.80
C ASN A 15 -17.22 6.72 -3.26
N ILE A 16 -16.32 6.33 -2.37
CA ILE A 16 -14.92 6.04 -2.69
C ILE A 16 -14.67 4.55 -2.51
N PHE A 17 -13.92 3.98 -3.45
CA PHE A 17 -13.31 2.66 -3.32
C PHE A 17 -11.80 2.85 -3.31
N SER A 18 -11.15 2.45 -2.23
CA SER A 18 -9.75 2.74 -1.96
C SER A 18 -8.91 1.49 -1.81
N VAL A 19 -7.82 1.42 -2.57
CA VAL A 19 -6.80 0.37 -2.43
C VAL A 19 -5.49 1.01 -1.98
N GLY A 20 -5.03 0.65 -0.80
CA GLY A 20 -3.72 1.02 -0.28
C GLY A 20 -2.64 0.11 -0.84
N ILE A 21 -1.63 0.68 -1.50
CA ILE A 21 -0.53 -0.06 -2.12
C ILE A 21 0.77 0.33 -1.43
N GLN A 22 1.40 -0.62 -0.75
CA GLN A 22 2.66 -0.41 -0.06
C GLN A 22 3.76 -1.26 -0.70
N ILE A 23 4.72 -0.58 -1.34
CA ILE A 23 5.82 -1.19 -2.08
C ILE A 23 7.14 -0.82 -1.41
N ARG A 24 7.81 -1.81 -0.82
CA ARG A 24 9.22 -1.69 -0.44
C ARG A 24 10.06 -2.16 -1.62
N ILE A 25 11.05 -1.40 -2.09
CA ILE A 25 11.89 -1.86 -3.19
C ILE A 25 12.87 -2.95 -2.76
N ARG A 26 13.28 -3.81 -3.70
CA ARG A 26 14.31 -4.84 -3.49
C ARG A 26 15.50 -4.66 -4.44
N GLY A 27 16.69 -4.65 -3.87
CA GLY A 27 17.93 -4.48 -4.63
C GLY A 27 17.92 -3.17 -5.41
N ASP A 28 18.37 -3.23 -6.66
CA ASP A 28 18.50 -2.05 -7.53
C ASP A 28 17.26 -1.82 -8.42
N THR A 29 16.16 -2.55 -8.21
CA THR A 29 14.93 -2.40 -9.02
C THR A 29 14.04 -1.29 -8.47
N ASN A 30 13.80 -0.27 -9.29
CA ASN A 30 13.03 0.91 -8.89
C ASN A 30 12.07 1.41 -9.99
N ALA A 31 11.93 0.68 -11.09
CA ALA A 31 11.05 1.03 -12.19
C ALA A 31 9.62 0.50 -11.94
N LEU A 32 8.61 1.23 -12.41
CA LEU A 32 7.21 0.81 -12.30
C LEU A 32 6.95 -0.59 -12.88
N GLN A 33 7.64 -0.94 -13.97
CA GLN A 33 7.48 -2.22 -14.64
C GLN A 33 7.79 -3.42 -13.73
N ASP A 34 8.76 -3.27 -12.83
CA ASP A 34 9.17 -4.33 -11.90
C ASP A 34 8.08 -4.61 -10.85
N TYR A 35 7.27 -3.60 -10.54
CA TYR A 35 6.23 -3.63 -9.51
C TYR A 35 4.81 -3.58 -10.05
N LYS A 36 4.62 -3.70 -11.38
CA LYS A 36 3.30 -3.64 -12.04
C LYS A 36 2.26 -4.61 -11.46
N HIS A 37 2.72 -5.73 -10.90
CA HIS A 37 1.87 -6.78 -10.33
C HIS A 37 1.11 -6.31 -9.09
N PHE A 38 1.64 -5.34 -8.33
CA PHE A 38 0.91 -4.67 -7.25
C PHE A 38 -0.31 -3.90 -7.80
N PHE A 39 -0.11 -3.13 -8.87
CA PHE A 39 -1.18 -2.33 -9.48
C PHE A 39 -2.19 -3.22 -10.21
N HIS A 40 -1.75 -4.29 -10.86
CA HIS A 40 -2.64 -5.28 -11.45
C HIS A 40 -3.56 -5.91 -10.40
N CYS A 41 -3.03 -6.26 -9.23
CA CYS A 41 -3.83 -6.75 -8.11
C CYS A 41 -4.84 -5.69 -7.61
N ALA A 42 -4.47 -4.40 -7.61
CA ALA A 42 -5.40 -3.32 -7.27
C ALA A 42 -6.54 -3.20 -8.30
N ASP A 43 -6.23 -3.37 -9.59
CA ASP A 43 -7.24 -3.39 -10.65
C ASP A 43 -8.18 -4.58 -10.50
N GLN A 44 -7.67 -5.76 -10.18
CA GLN A 44 -8.48 -6.95 -9.91
C GLN A 44 -9.44 -6.73 -8.73
N LEU A 45 -8.95 -6.19 -7.62
CA LEU A 45 -9.78 -5.87 -6.46
C LEU A 45 -10.86 -4.84 -6.80
N THR A 46 -10.50 -3.81 -7.56
CA THR A 46 -11.42 -2.77 -8.00
C THR A 46 -12.51 -3.35 -8.90
N GLN A 47 -12.15 -4.11 -9.92
CA GLN A 47 -13.11 -4.73 -10.84
C GLN A 47 -14.06 -5.72 -10.14
N THR A 48 -13.59 -6.34 -9.05
CA THR A 48 -14.37 -7.35 -8.32
C THR A 48 -15.28 -6.73 -7.26
N TYR A 49 -14.80 -5.72 -6.53
CA TYR A 49 -15.45 -5.23 -5.31
C TYR A 49 -15.89 -3.77 -5.35
N ALA A 50 -15.45 -2.97 -6.33
CA ALA A 50 -15.92 -1.60 -6.45
C ALA A 50 -17.35 -1.56 -7.00
N VAL A 51 -18.17 -0.67 -6.43
CA VAL A 51 -19.51 -0.37 -6.95
C VAL A 51 -19.36 0.55 -8.18
N PRO A 52 -20.15 0.38 -9.26
CA PRO A 52 -19.95 1.10 -10.54
C PRO A 52 -19.81 2.63 -10.47
N ASP A 53 -20.46 3.29 -9.50
CA ASP A 53 -20.43 4.75 -9.36
C ASP A 53 -19.39 5.25 -8.34
N HIS A 54 -18.60 4.36 -7.74
CA HIS A 54 -17.58 4.75 -6.78
C HIS A 54 -16.34 5.31 -7.48
N LYS A 55 -15.81 6.39 -6.92
CA LYS A 55 -14.51 6.92 -7.32
C LYS A 55 -13.41 5.99 -6.80
N VAL A 56 -12.60 5.48 -7.72
CA VAL A 56 -11.45 4.61 -7.40
C VAL A 56 -10.24 5.46 -7.04
N ILE A 57 -9.55 5.07 -5.97
CA ILE A 57 -8.31 5.69 -5.49
C ILE A 57 -7.29 4.62 -5.09
N TYR A 58 -6.07 4.73 -5.64
CA TYR A 58 -4.91 3.93 -5.24
C TYR A 58 -3.96 4.77 -4.39
N PHE A 59 -3.88 4.50 -3.10
CA PHE A 59 -2.98 5.23 -2.20
C PHE A 59 -1.62 4.54 -2.14
N LEU A 60 -0.62 5.12 -2.79
CA LEU A 60 0.72 4.54 -2.92
C LEU A 60 1.66 5.02 -1.82
N ILE A 61 2.30 4.06 -1.14
CA ILE A 61 3.46 4.27 -0.27
C ILE A 61 4.63 3.46 -0.83
N THR A 62 5.76 4.11 -1.05
CA THR A 62 7.00 3.43 -1.40
C THR A 62 8.22 4.19 -0.90
N ASP A 63 9.30 3.47 -0.64
CA ASP A 63 10.63 4.01 -0.31
C ASP A 63 11.43 4.44 -1.55
N SER A 64 10.84 4.34 -2.76
CA SER A 64 11.50 4.73 -4.01
C SER A 64 10.83 5.93 -4.67
N GLU A 65 11.58 7.03 -4.77
CA GLU A 65 11.12 8.24 -5.47
C GLU A 65 10.88 8.00 -6.96
N ALA A 66 11.75 7.21 -7.60
CA ALA A 66 11.62 6.88 -9.01
C ALA A 66 10.30 6.15 -9.29
N LEU A 67 10.01 5.10 -8.51
CA LEU A 67 8.77 4.34 -8.60
C LEU A 67 7.55 5.23 -8.32
N ARG A 68 7.60 6.02 -7.25
CA ARG A 68 6.51 6.94 -6.87
C ARG A 68 6.17 7.89 -8.02
N ASN A 69 7.20 8.55 -8.55
CA ASN A 69 7.02 9.58 -9.57
C ASN A 69 6.54 8.97 -10.88
N GLU A 70 7.09 7.83 -11.28
CA GLU A 70 6.65 7.11 -12.49
C GLU A 70 5.20 6.62 -12.36
N ALA A 71 4.81 6.06 -11.21
CA ALA A 71 3.44 5.60 -10.97
C ALA A 71 2.43 6.75 -11.03
N VAL A 72 2.69 7.87 -10.34
CA VAL A 72 1.83 9.06 -10.36
C VAL A 72 1.72 9.66 -11.76
N GLN A 73 2.79 9.60 -12.55
CA GLN A 73 2.80 10.12 -13.91
C GLN A 73 2.04 9.23 -14.90
N LYS A 74 2.14 7.90 -14.76
CA LYS A 74 1.69 6.95 -15.78
C LYS A 74 0.37 6.24 -15.46
N LEU A 75 -0.02 6.19 -14.20
CA LEU A 75 -1.21 5.45 -13.78
C LEU A 75 -2.33 6.39 -13.34
N GLU A 76 -3.54 6.04 -13.72
CA GLU A 76 -4.74 6.71 -13.22
C GLU A 76 -4.99 6.29 -11.76
N HIS A 77 -5.79 7.09 -11.03
CA HIS A 77 -6.22 6.83 -9.65
C HIS A 77 -5.12 6.84 -8.57
N VAL A 78 -3.84 6.89 -8.92
CA VAL A 78 -2.74 6.92 -7.95
C VAL A 78 -2.66 8.27 -7.26
N ILE A 79 -2.71 8.24 -5.93
CA ILE A 79 -2.41 9.38 -5.07
C ILE A 79 -1.33 9.00 -4.06
N ILE A 80 -0.62 10.00 -3.56
CA ILE A 80 0.42 9.86 -2.54
C ILE A 80 0.06 10.70 -1.32
N SER A 81 0.80 10.51 -0.21
CA SER A 81 0.70 11.37 0.96
C SER A 81 1.24 12.79 0.67
N GLY A 82 2.25 12.91 -0.19
CA GLY A 82 3.00 14.16 -0.33
C GLY A 82 3.95 14.42 0.84
N LEU A 83 4.11 13.47 1.75
CA LEU A 83 5.20 13.45 2.72
C LEU A 83 6.51 13.11 1.98
N PRO A 84 7.66 13.64 2.43
CA PRO A 84 8.94 13.35 1.80
C PRO A 84 9.25 11.86 1.90
N ILE A 85 9.76 11.27 0.81
CA ILE A 85 10.46 9.99 0.89
C ILE A 85 11.84 10.31 1.46
N GLN A 86 12.31 9.50 2.42
CA GLN A 86 13.55 9.71 3.15
C GLN A 86 14.70 10.17 2.23
N SER A 87 15.25 11.35 2.51
CA SER A 87 16.55 11.77 2.02
C SER A 87 17.52 11.70 3.18
N ASN A 88 18.54 10.84 3.11
CA ASN A 88 19.68 10.89 4.03
C ASN A 88 20.12 12.35 4.15
N HIS A 89 20.08 12.97 5.33
CA HIS A 89 20.97 14.05 5.84
C HIS A 89 20.32 14.88 6.97
N SER A 90 20.23 14.35 8.20
CA SER A 90 20.63 15.00 9.47
C SER A 90 20.03 14.29 10.70
N HIS A 91 20.71 14.37 11.85
CA HIS A 91 20.27 13.71 13.09
C HIS A 91 18.95 14.23 13.70
N HIS A 92 18.45 15.38 13.23
CA HIS A 92 17.15 15.92 13.65
C HIS A 92 15.97 15.33 12.85
N ASP A 93 16.22 14.74 11.68
CA ASP A 93 15.18 14.27 10.77
C ASP A 93 14.61 12.88 11.15
N HIS A 94 15.29 12.13 12.01
CA HIS A 94 14.86 10.78 12.38
C HIS A 94 13.49 10.73 13.08
N ALA A 95 13.15 11.74 13.89
CA ALA A 95 11.85 11.80 14.53
C ALA A 95 10.75 12.10 13.51
N ASP A 96 11.02 12.99 12.56
CA ASP A 96 10.08 13.36 11.50
C ASP A 96 9.89 12.23 10.49
N ASP A 97 10.95 11.48 10.17
CA ASP A 97 10.91 10.29 9.34
C ASP A 97 10.03 9.19 9.96
N VAL A 98 10.22 8.92 11.26
CA VAL A 98 9.40 7.95 11.99
C VAL A 98 7.96 8.42 12.06
N ASN A 99 7.72 9.71 12.31
CA ASN A 99 6.38 10.27 12.33
C ASN A 99 5.69 10.14 10.96
N ASN A 100 6.39 10.44 9.87
CA ASN A 100 5.87 10.29 8.51
C ASN A 100 5.52 8.84 8.22
N ALA A 101 6.43 7.91 8.53
CA ALA A 101 6.21 6.48 8.36
C ALA A 101 4.98 5.98 9.14
N ILE A 102 4.78 6.46 10.38
CA ILE A 102 3.61 6.14 11.21
C ILE A 102 2.33 6.72 10.59
N ILE A 103 2.37 7.97 10.13
CA ILE A 103 1.22 8.64 9.51
C ILE A 103 0.79 7.88 8.25
N GLU A 104 1.72 7.56 7.36
CA GLU A 104 1.43 6.83 6.12
C GLU A 104 0.87 5.43 6.41
N ASN A 105 1.47 4.71 7.37
CA ASN A 105 0.98 3.39 7.76
C ASN A 105 -0.43 3.43 8.34
N TRP A 106 -0.70 4.47 9.14
CA TRP A 106 -2.04 4.68 9.68
C TRP A 106 -3.05 5.01 8.58
N ILE A 107 -2.71 5.86 7.60
CA ILE A 107 -3.56 6.15 6.45
C ILE A 107 -3.79 4.88 5.61
N LEU A 108 -2.76 4.07 5.40
CA LEU A 108 -2.85 2.78 4.70
C LEU A 108 -3.88 1.86 5.37
N SER A 109 -3.95 1.86 6.70
CA SER A 109 -4.95 1.08 7.46
C SER A 109 -6.40 1.51 7.24
N LYS A 110 -6.63 2.72 6.70
CA LYS A 110 -7.96 3.29 6.44
C LYS A 110 -8.51 3.01 5.05
N THR A 111 -7.69 2.43 4.16
CA THR A 111 -8.16 1.98 2.85
C THR A 111 -9.05 0.74 2.97
N ASP A 112 -9.92 0.53 1.98
CA ASP A 112 -10.83 -0.62 1.96
C ASP A 112 -10.06 -1.93 1.79
N TYR A 113 -9.11 -1.93 0.85
CA TYR A 113 -8.19 -3.04 0.61
C TYR A 113 -6.74 -2.59 0.66
N ARG A 114 -5.83 -3.51 0.99
CA ARG A 114 -4.40 -3.28 1.13
C ARG A 114 -3.62 -4.31 0.33
N ILE A 115 -2.62 -3.87 -0.40
CA ILE A 115 -1.62 -4.71 -1.06
C ILE A 115 -0.27 -4.30 -0.46
N ILE A 116 0.38 -5.21 0.24
CA ILE A 116 1.58 -4.91 1.00
C ILE A 116 2.75 -5.74 0.53
N SER A 117 3.94 -5.16 0.61
CA SER A 117 5.18 -5.90 0.49
C SER A 117 5.41 -6.79 1.72
N PRO A 118 6.15 -7.91 1.59
CA PRO A 118 6.51 -8.75 2.71
C PRO A 118 7.36 -7.96 3.72
N GLY A 119 7.10 -8.16 5.01
CA GLY A 119 7.81 -7.52 6.11
C GLY A 119 6.89 -6.76 7.07
N GLY A 120 7.51 -6.14 8.09
CA GLY A 120 6.74 -5.62 9.21
C GLY A 120 5.96 -4.32 8.97
N TYR A 121 6.38 -3.47 8.01
CA TYR A 121 5.72 -2.17 7.81
C TYR A 121 4.25 -2.33 7.36
N GLY A 122 3.96 -2.96 6.22
CA GLY A 122 2.59 -3.13 5.74
C GLY A 122 1.70 -3.95 6.68
N LYS A 123 2.28 -4.92 7.39
CA LYS A 123 1.61 -5.74 8.41
C LYS A 123 0.99 -4.92 9.53
N LEU A 124 1.63 -3.83 9.97
CA LEU A 124 1.05 -2.92 10.98
C LEU A 124 -0.26 -2.30 10.49
N ALA A 125 -0.32 -1.87 9.23
CA ALA A 125 -1.53 -1.31 8.66
C ALA A 125 -2.65 -2.35 8.55
N ALA A 126 -2.30 -3.59 8.21
CA ALA A 126 -3.24 -4.71 8.19
C ALA A 126 -3.82 -4.99 9.59
N PHE A 127 -3.00 -5.01 10.64
CA PHE A 127 -3.52 -5.16 12.01
C PHE A 127 -4.34 -3.96 12.47
N HIS A 128 -3.93 -2.75 12.11
CA HIS A 128 -4.64 -1.52 12.47
C HIS A 128 -6.02 -1.40 11.81
N SER A 129 -6.23 -2.00 10.64
CA SER A 129 -7.54 -2.00 9.99
C SER A 129 -8.57 -2.85 10.75
N LYS A 130 -8.11 -3.86 11.49
CA LYS A 130 -8.93 -4.84 12.23
C LYS A 130 -9.90 -5.63 11.33
N GLN A 131 -9.67 -5.63 10.02
CA GLN A 131 -10.52 -6.30 9.03
C GLN A 131 -9.78 -7.50 8.45
N LEU A 132 -10.41 -8.66 8.50
CA LEU A 132 -9.98 -9.84 7.73
C LEU A 132 -10.37 -9.66 6.25
N HIS A 133 -9.82 -10.49 5.36
CA HIS A 133 -10.19 -10.53 3.93
C HIS A 133 -10.03 -9.19 3.17
N THR A 134 -9.05 -8.39 3.57
CA THR A 134 -8.82 -7.05 2.99
C THR A 134 -7.35 -6.75 2.75
N THR A 135 -6.46 -7.71 3.00
CA THR A 135 -5.01 -7.51 2.80
C THR A 135 -4.46 -8.63 1.94
N VAL A 136 -3.76 -8.28 0.86
CA VAL A 136 -2.95 -9.18 0.04
C VAL A 136 -1.48 -8.90 0.35
N SER A 137 -0.74 -9.94 0.75
CA SER A 137 0.72 -9.85 0.90
C SER A 137 1.36 -10.31 -0.40
N MET A 138 2.02 -9.40 -1.10
CA MET A 138 2.57 -9.65 -2.43
C MET A 138 3.99 -10.18 -2.32
N ASP A 139 4.23 -11.43 -2.73
CA ASP A 139 5.59 -11.96 -2.81
C ASP A 139 6.36 -11.28 -3.96
N TYR A 140 7.64 -10.94 -3.74
CA TYR A 140 8.50 -10.55 -4.86
C TYR A 140 8.79 -11.77 -5.71
N PRO A 141 8.55 -11.73 -7.04
CA PRO A 141 8.80 -12.86 -7.90
C PRO A 141 10.32 -13.06 -8.04
N VAL A 142 10.92 -13.88 -7.16
CA VAL A 142 12.33 -14.29 -7.29
C VAL A 142 12.45 -15.48 -8.24
N PHE A 143 11.42 -16.32 -8.34
CA PHE A 143 11.34 -17.49 -9.24
C PHE A 143 9.87 -17.88 -9.42
N ASP A 144 9.28 -17.71 -10.60
CA ASP A 144 8.00 -18.31 -11.12
C ASP A 144 6.83 -18.56 -10.15
N LYS A 145 6.81 -17.94 -8.98
CA LYS A 145 5.69 -17.97 -8.05
C LYS A 145 4.62 -17.10 -8.68
N GLN A 146 3.53 -17.75 -9.05
CA GLN A 146 2.34 -17.10 -9.57
C GLN A 146 1.97 -15.91 -8.68
N ILE A 147 1.97 -14.72 -9.28
CA ILE A 147 1.30 -13.55 -8.72
C ILE A 147 -0.11 -14.01 -8.33
N PRO A 148 -0.55 -13.79 -7.08
CA PRO A 148 -1.86 -14.27 -6.64
C PRO A 148 -2.96 -13.64 -7.49
N ASP A 149 -3.99 -14.43 -7.78
CA ASP A 149 -5.22 -13.91 -8.35
C ASP A 149 -5.99 -13.18 -7.24
N CYS A 150 -5.91 -11.85 -7.22
CA CYS A 150 -6.45 -11.03 -6.14
C CYS A 150 -7.98 -11.00 -6.08
N THR A 151 -8.66 -11.70 -6.99
CA THR A 151 -10.11 -11.91 -6.95
C THR A 151 -10.52 -13.08 -6.06
N LYS A 152 -9.58 -13.91 -5.62
CA LYS A 152 -9.86 -15.13 -4.84
C LYS A 152 -9.66 -14.93 -3.35
N GLU A 153 -10.46 -15.63 -2.57
CA GLU A 153 -10.41 -15.60 -1.10
C GLU A 153 -9.04 -16.03 -0.52
N ASP A 154 -8.33 -16.93 -1.19
CA ASP A 154 -7.02 -17.42 -0.76
C ASP A 154 -5.87 -16.44 -1.03
N ALA A 155 -6.11 -15.37 -1.79
CA ALA A 155 -5.16 -14.27 -1.96
C ALA A 155 -5.04 -13.41 -0.69
N PHE A 156 -6.08 -13.38 0.16
CA PHE A 156 -6.05 -12.58 1.38
C PHE A 156 -5.23 -13.24 2.48
N VAL A 157 -4.23 -12.53 2.98
CA VAL A 157 -3.39 -12.99 4.07
C VAL A 157 -4.14 -12.93 5.40
N THR A 158 -4.03 -13.98 6.21
CA THR A 158 -4.63 -14.01 7.55
C THR A 158 -3.74 -13.31 8.57
N PHE A 159 -4.32 -12.81 9.66
CA PHE A 159 -3.54 -12.25 10.77
C PHE A 159 -2.57 -13.26 11.40
N SER A 160 -2.94 -14.55 11.43
CA SER A 160 -2.02 -15.60 11.88
C SER A 160 -0.82 -15.73 10.94
N LYS A 161 -1.02 -15.74 9.63
CA LYS A 161 0.08 -15.80 8.65
C LYS A 161 0.96 -14.56 8.76
N LEU A 162 0.37 -13.36 8.79
CA LEU A 162 1.10 -12.12 9.01
C LEU A 162 1.92 -12.16 10.30
N SER A 163 1.34 -12.61 11.42
CA SER A 163 2.06 -12.69 12.71
C SER A 163 3.31 -13.58 12.67
N SER A 164 3.33 -14.59 11.79
CA SER A 164 4.47 -15.51 11.61
C SER A 164 5.59 -14.96 10.72
N GLU A 165 5.35 -13.89 9.96
CA GLU A 165 6.36 -13.23 9.15
C GLU A 165 7.33 -12.41 10.02
N TRP A 166 8.55 -12.19 9.51
CA TRP A 166 9.60 -11.41 10.19
C TRP A 166 9.10 -10.05 10.67
N SER A 167 9.46 -9.72 11.90
CA SER A 167 9.18 -8.43 12.54
C SER A 167 10.11 -7.33 12.02
N LEU A 168 9.72 -6.06 12.25
CA LEU A 168 10.54 -4.87 12.03
C LEU A 168 11.85 -4.93 12.83
#